data_AF-R2SBF9-F1
#
_entry.id   AF-R2SBF9-F1
#
_cell.length_a   1.000
_cell.length_b   1.000
_cell.length_c   1.000
_cell.angle_alpha   90.00
_cell.angle_beta   90.00
_cell.angle_gamma   90.00
#
_symmetry.space_group_name_H-M   'P 1'
#
loop_
_entity.id
_entity.type
_entity.pdbx_description
1 polymer ?
#
loop_
_entity_poly.entity_id
_entity_poly.type
_entity_poly.pdbx_seq_one_letter_code
_entity_poly.pdbx_strand_id
1 'polypeptide(L)'
;MLRYTEMEVKETRKRIKSSRGQSSWFIAERNRLMIMLLTDTGLRISELENLHSDDFTERDIFISRGKGKEDRVVYTSETEIEV
;
A
#
# COMPACT_ATOMS: atom_id res chain seq x y z
N MET A 1 -6.41 5.75 2.81
CA MET A 1 -6.15 4.41 2.25
C MET A 1 -5.15 3.61 3.09
N LEU A 2 -3.92 4.09 3.31
CA LEU A 2 -2.85 3.33 4.00
C LEU A 2 -3.26 2.84 5.40
N ARG A 3 -3.80 3.73 6.24
CA ARG A 3 -4.29 3.39 7.58
C ARG A 3 -5.38 2.31 7.57
N TYR A 4 -6.29 2.38 6.60
CA TYR A 4 -7.33 1.38 6.41
C TYR A 4 -6.74 0.00 6.06
N THR A 5 -5.77 -0.05 5.13
CA THR A 5 -5.10 -1.32 4.79
C THR A 5 -4.38 -1.94 5.97
N GLU A 6 -3.70 -1.14 6.79
CA GLU A 6 -3.01 -1.65 7.99
C GLU A 6 -3.97 -2.25 9.02
N MET A 7 -5.09 -1.58 9.28
CA MET A 7 -6.10 -2.09 10.21
C MET A 7 -6.75 -3.37 9.68
N GLU A 8 -7.14 -3.39 8.40
CA GLU A 8 -7.75 -4.56 7.79
C GLU A 8 -6.82 -5.78 7.82
N VAL A 9 -5.52 -5.60 7.59
CA VAL A 9 -4.53 -6.67 7.71
C VAL A 9 -4.46 -7.18 9.16
N LYS A 10 -4.46 -6.27 10.16
CA LYS A 10 -4.45 -6.64 11.58
C LYS A 10 -5.70 -7.45 11.95
N GLU A 11 -6.89 -6.99 11.56
CA GLU A 11 -8.16 -7.67 11.86
C GLU A 11 -8.29 -8.99 11.12
N THR A 12 -7.84 -9.05 9.86
CA THR A 12 -7.85 -10.28 9.08
C THR A 12 -6.90 -11.32 9.69
N ARG A 13 -5.69 -10.92 10.11
CA ARG A 13 -4.76 -11.81 10.83
C ARG A 13 -5.36 -12.39 12.11
N LYS A 14 -6.16 -11.63 12.87
CA LYS A 14 -6.87 -12.13 14.06
C LYS A 14 -7.96 -13.15 13.71
N ARG A 15 -8.64 -12.98 12.57
CA ARG A 15 -9.79 -13.81 12.16
C ARG A 15 -9.40 -15.10 11.42
N ILE A 16 -8.22 -15.16 10.82
CA ILE A 16 -7.78 -16.33 10.06
C ILE A 16 -7.65 -17.55 10.99
N LYS A 17 -8.48 -18.56 10.74
CA LYS A 17 -8.42 -19.89 11.37
C LYS A 17 -7.98 -21.01 10.40
N SER A 18 -7.70 -20.68 9.12
CA SER A 18 -7.58 -21.64 8.02
C SER A 18 -6.13 -21.97 7.60
N SER A 19 -5.97 -23.12 6.93
CA SER A 19 -4.72 -23.83 6.62
C SER A 19 -3.88 -23.29 5.46
N ARG A 20 -4.22 -22.15 4.86
CA ARG A 20 -3.36 -21.56 3.80
C ARG A 20 -2.02 -21.16 4.42
N GLY A 21 -0.93 -21.60 3.79
CA GLY A 21 0.43 -21.30 4.26
C GLY A 21 0.68 -19.80 4.35
N GLN A 22 1.57 -19.39 5.25
CA GLN A 22 1.91 -17.97 5.50
C GLN A 22 2.24 -17.21 4.21
N SER A 23 2.93 -17.84 3.27
CA SER A 23 3.28 -17.27 1.97
C SER A 23 2.07 -16.90 1.10
N SER A 24 1.01 -17.71 1.10
CA SER A 24 -0.19 -17.44 0.31
C SER A 24 -0.94 -16.21 0.81
N TRP A 25 -0.95 -16.00 2.14
CA TRP A 25 -1.56 -14.82 2.75
C TRP A 25 -0.77 -13.55 2.48
N PHE A 26 0.55 -13.61 2.64
CA PHE A 26 1.41 -12.47 2.32
C PHE A 26 1.21 -11.99 0.87
N ILE A 27 1.18 -12.91 -0.09
CA ILE A 27 0.96 -12.57 -1.50
C ILE A 27 -0.40 -11.91 -1.72
N ALA A 28 -1.46 -12.43 -1.08
CA ALA A 28 -2.80 -11.87 -1.21
C ALA A 28 -2.89 -10.43 -0.66
N GLU A 29 -2.35 -10.18 0.54
CA GLU A 29 -2.35 -8.84 1.14
C GLU A 29 -1.48 -7.86 0.36
N ARG A 30 -0.30 -8.30 -0.10
CA ARG A 30 0.58 -7.49 -0.96
C ARG A 30 -0.16 -7.10 -2.25
N ASN A 31 -0.77 -8.05 -2.94
CA ASN A 31 -1.47 -7.78 -4.19
C ASN A 31 -2.66 -6.83 -3.98
N ARG A 32 -3.38 -6.97 -2.86
CA ARG A 32 -4.45 -6.03 -2.48
C ARG A 32 -3.92 -4.62 -2.29
N LEU A 33 -2.85 -4.45 -1.51
CA LEU A 33 -2.22 -3.15 -1.28
C LEU A 33 -1.74 -2.52 -2.60
N MET A 34 -1.10 -3.31 -3.46
CA MET A 34 -0.64 -2.84 -4.77
C MET A 34 -1.79 -2.29 -5.63
N ILE A 35 -2.92 -3.00 -5.70
CA ILE A 35 -4.09 -2.55 -6.45
C ILE A 35 -4.64 -1.24 -5.85
N MET A 36 -4.77 -1.17 -4.53
CA MET A 36 -5.27 0.03 -3.84
C MET A 36 -4.38 1.24 -4.11
N LEU A 37 -3.06 1.08 -4.01
CA LEU A 37 -2.09 2.13 -4.33
C LEU A 37 -2.22 2.60 -5.77
N LEU A 38 -2.26 1.68 -6.74
CA LEU A 38 -2.40 2.03 -8.16
C LEU A 38 -3.70 2.81 -8.43
N THR A 39 -4.81 2.40 -7.82
CA THR A 39 -6.10 3.08 -8.00
C THR A 39 -6.17 4.45 -7.32
N ASP A 40 -5.49 4.62 -6.18
CA ASP A 40 -5.54 5.85 -5.37
C ASP A 40 -4.57 6.92 -5.88
N THR A 41 -3.39 6.50 -6.36
CA THR A 41 -2.26 7.41 -6.64
C THR A 41 -1.90 7.50 -8.13
N GLY A 42 -2.40 6.59 -8.96
CA GLY A 42 -2.07 6.56 -10.39
C GLY A 42 -0.60 6.28 -10.68
N LEU A 43 0.12 5.62 -9.76
CA LEU A 43 1.52 5.24 -9.96
C LEU A 43 1.70 4.30 -11.15
N ARG A 44 2.88 4.34 -11.76
CA ARG A 44 3.29 3.28 -12.69
C ARG A 44 3.62 2.02 -11.90
N ILE A 45 3.40 0.84 -12.49
CA ILE A 45 3.76 -0.44 -11.89
C ILE A 45 5.24 -0.46 -11.48
N SER A 46 6.13 0.04 -12.34
CA SER A 46 7.56 0.11 -12.04
C SER A 46 7.91 1.06 -10.89
N GLU A 47 7.13 2.12 -10.65
CA GLU A 47 7.37 3.02 -9.52
C GLU A 47 6.90 2.33 -8.23
N LEU A 48 5.72 1.71 -8.26
CA LEU A 48 5.16 0.94 -7.15
C LEU A 48 6.09 -0.20 -6.69
N GLU A 49 6.66 -0.96 -7.63
CA GLU A 49 7.55 -2.09 -7.34
C GLU A 49 8.88 -1.66 -6.67
N ASN A 50 9.27 -0.40 -6.82
CA ASN A 50 10.51 0.15 -6.26
C ASN A 50 10.28 1.00 -5.00
N LEU A 51 9.05 1.05 -4.47
CA LEU A 51 8.77 1.76 -3.22
C LEU A 51 9.37 1.05 -2.01
N HIS A 52 9.96 1.84 -1.11
CA HIS A 52 10.44 1.42 0.20
C HIS A 52 9.57 2.04 1.30
N SER A 53 9.64 1.49 2.52
CA SER A 53 8.90 2.01 3.68
C SER A 53 9.14 3.49 3.93
N ASP A 54 10.37 3.94 3.65
CA ASP A 54 10.83 5.30 3.94
C ASP A 54 10.31 6.31 2.91
N ASP A 55 9.74 5.83 1.80
CA ASP A 55 9.06 6.65 0.80
C ASP A 55 7.63 7.01 1.22
N PHE A 56 7.08 6.37 2.25
CA PHE A 56 5.73 6.63 2.73
C PHE A 56 5.74 7.61 3.92
N THR A 57 4.84 8.59 3.87
CA THR A 57 4.41 9.33 5.05
C THR A 57 2.98 8.95 5.41
N GLU A 58 2.40 9.60 6.43
CA GLU A 58 1.00 9.36 6.80
C GLU A 58 0.01 9.71 5.67
N ARG A 59 0.37 10.64 4.78
CA ARG A 59 -0.55 11.23 3.80
C ARG A 59 -0.04 11.20 2.38
N ASP A 60 1.24 10.98 2.16
CA ASP A 60 1.83 11.03 0.85
C ASP A 60 2.90 9.95 0.62
N ILE A 61 3.26 9.79 -0.65
CA ILE A 61 4.29 8.88 -1.13
C ILE A 61 5.28 9.71 -1.94
N PHE A 62 6.55 9.63 -1.56
CA PHE A 62 7.65 10.22 -2.30
C PHE A 62 8.09 9.27 -3.42
N ILE A 63 8.06 9.75 -4.65
CA ILE A 63 8.52 9.00 -5.82
C ILE A 63 9.85 9.58 -6.27
N SER A 64 10.93 8.87 -5.94
CA SER A 64 12.25 9.21 -6.45
C SER A 64 12.44 8.78 -7.90
N ARG A 65 13.07 9.61 -8.72
CA ARG A 65 13.48 9.27 -10.10
C ARG A 65 12.33 8.80 -11.00
N GLY A 66 11.19 9.51 -10.97
CA GLY A 66 10.05 9.25 -11.85
C GLY A 66 10.37 9.45 -13.34
N LYS A 67 9.35 9.34 -14.21
CA LYS A 67 9.50 9.62 -15.65
C LYS A 67 10.07 11.03 -15.87
N GLY A 68 11.27 11.12 -16.45
CA GLY A 68 11.99 12.38 -16.65
C GLY A 68 13.09 12.65 -15.62
N LYS A 69 13.30 11.74 -14.64
CA LYS A 69 14.23 11.89 -13.49
C LYS A 69 13.84 12.99 -12.51
N GLU A 70 12.58 13.41 -12.52
CA GLU A 70 12.06 14.36 -11.55
C GLU A 70 11.40 13.61 -10.40
N ASP A 71 11.68 14.09 -9.20
CA ASP A 71 11.07 13.61 -7.97
C ASP A 71 9.70 14.26 -7.81
N ARG A 72 8.75 13.52 -7.25
CA ARG A 72 7.40 14.06 -6.98
C ARG A 72 6.80 13.44 -5.74
N VAL A 73 5.89 14.18 -5.12
CA VAL A 73 5.06 13.71 -4.01
C VAL A 73 3.66 13.41 -4.56
N VAL A 74 3.11 12.26 -4.21
CA VAL A 74 1.74 11.87 -4.54
C VAL A 74 0.95 11.72 -3.25
N TYR A 75 -0.13 12.48 -3.11
CA TYR A 75 -1.02 12.37 -1.96
C TYR A 75 -1.88 11.12 -2.06
N THR A 76 -2.10 10.48 -0.91
CA THR A 76 -3.01 9.35 -0.75
C THR A 76 -4.32 9.83 -0.16
N SER A 77 -5.41 9.12 -0.43
CA SER A 77 -6.68 9.46 0.18
C SER A 77 -6.61 9.31 1.70
N GLU A 78 -7.07 10.32 2.42
CA GLU A 78 -7.32 10.17 3.86
C GLU A 78 -8.55 9.27 4.03
N THR A 79 -8.40 8.25 4.88
CA THR A 79 -9.56 7.50 5.34
C THR A 79 -9.75 7.87 6.80
N GLU A 80 -10.73 8.71 7.06
CA GLU A 80 -11.27 8.87 8.40
C GLU A 80 -11.93 7.54 8.76
N ILE A 81 -11.26 6.82 9.64
CA ILE A 81 -11.85 5.66 10.28
C ILE A 81 -12.49 6.23 11.54
N GLU A 82 -13.82 6.38 11.52
CA GLU A 82 -14.58 6.56 12.75
C GLU A 82 -14.35 5.32 13.62
N VAL A 83 -13.72 5.53 14.78
CA VAL A 83 -13.38 4.51 15.78
C VAL A 83 -14.54 4.31 16.74
#